data_AF-A0A7S0TFJ2-F1
#
_entry.id   AF-A0A7S0TFJ2-F1
#
_cell.length_a   1.000
_cell.length_b   1.000
_cell.length_c   1.000
_cell.angle_alpha   90.00
_cell.angle_beta   90.00
_cell.angle_gamma   90.00
#
_symmetry.space_group_name_H-M   'P 1'
#
loop_
_entity.id
_entity.type
_entity.pdbx_description
1 polymer ?
#
loop_
_entity_poly.entity_id
_entity_poly.type
_entity_poly.pdbx_seq_one_letter_code
_entity_poly.pdbx_strand_id
1 'polypeptide(L)'
;MRDLLLAALLLSLLSGVVRGRDGCKGMQLHTADEGPGRPRATEVVVEHKERCAVQRLYVVAYATTLDKEGFCVTAASAAEHGYKLNIIGLSRADGFKDKWFLDRIAAMRDFVNNLPSDALVLHVDAYDVLFNAPPHQLVSHLLDTEMGIIFSAEKGCCAPKKDLMTGRNVCDRNWPPPSKPTAMPFLNAGVWMGRQAEVSRMLEMALEEAMETEEYAVRIGSRTTYRKMGDQTLLCEL
;
A
#
# COMPACT_ATOMS: atom_id res chain seq x y z
N MET A 1 29.65 -19.46 -18.38
CA MET A 1 30.07 -19.82 -17.01
C MET A 1 30.96 -18.73 -16.38
N ARG A 2 30.61 -17.45 -16.53
CA ARG A 2 31.28 -16.34 -15.83
C ARG A 2 30.30 -15.46 -15.03
N ASP A 3 29.00 -15.73 -15.12
CA ASP A 3 27.94 -14.93 -14.48
C ASP A 3 27.48 -15.46 -13.11
N LEU A 4 28.02 -16.60 -12.67
CA LEU A 4 27.69 -17.19 -11.36
C LEU A 4 28.58 -16.71 -10.21
N LEU A 5 29.67 -15.99 -10.50
CA LEU A 5 30.59 -15.47 -9.47
C LEU A 5 30.22 -14.07 -8.95
N LEU A 6 29.37 -13.30 -9.67
CA LEU A 6 28.91 -11.99 -9.17
C LEU A 6 27.83 -12.12 -8.08
N ALA A 7 27.01 -13.19 -8.12
CA ALA A 7 25.96 -13.40 -7.12
C ALA A 7 26.53 -13.71 -5.72
N ALA A 8 27.70 -14.34 -5.63
CA ALA A 8 28.33 -14.68 -4.34
C ALA A 8 29.03 -13.48 -3.68
N LEU A 9 29.42 -12.46 -4.43
CA LEU A 9 30.07 -11.24 -3.91
C LEU A 9 29.06 -10.16 -3.46
N LEU A 10 27.83 -10.20 -3.96
CA LEU A 10 26.72 -9.37 -3.43
C LEU A 10 26.19 -9.91 -2.10
N LEU A 11 26.24 -11.22 -1.87
CA LEU A 11 25.86 -11.85 -0.60
C LEU A 11 26.84 -11.56 0.56
N SER A 12 28.11 -11.23 0.27
CA SER A 12 29.07 -10.86 1.31
C SER A 12 29.03 -9.37 1.68
N LEU A 13 28.53 -8.48 0.80
CA LEU A 13 28.19 -7.09 1.19
C LEU A 13 26.84 -7.02 1.91
N LEU A 14 25.94 -7.96 1.62
CA LEU A 14 24.76 -8.25 2.43
C LEU A 14 25.08 -9.11 3.67
N SER A 15 26.34 -9.37 4.03
CA SER A 15 26.64 -10.06 5.30
C SER A 15 26.47 -9.16 6.54
N GLY A 16 26.15 -7.87 6.33
CA GLY A 16 25.50 -7.00 7.32
C GLY A 16 23.99 -7.25 7.47
N VAL A 17 23.42 -8.24 6.78
CA VAL A 17 22.03 -8.72 6.94
C VAL A 17 21.83 -9.14 8.38
N VAL A 18 21.21 -8.23 9.13
CA VAL A 18 20.23 -8.44 10.21
C VAL A 18 20.29 -9.86 10.79
N ARG A 19 21.41 -10.20 11.44
CA ARG A 19 21.47 -11.34 12.36
C ARG A 19 21.18 -10.78 13.74
N GLY A 20 19.96 -10.95 14.23
CA GLY A 20 19.72 -10.68 15.63
C GLY A 20 18.24 -10.69 15.98
N ARG A 21 17.90 -11.46 17.02
CA ARG A 21 16.63 -11.47 17.75
C ARG A 21 16.29 -10.12 18.43
N ASP A 22 16.87 -9.03 17.95
CA ASP A 22 16.88 -7.73 18.60
C ASP A 22 15.84 -6.74 18.04
N GLY A 23 15.00 -7.18 17.09
CA GLY A 23 13.99 -6.32 16.47
C GLY A 23 14.63 -5.18 15.66
N CYS A 24 13.84 -4.16 15.31
CA CYS A 24 14.28 -3.01 14.53
C CYS A 24 15.21 -2.04 15.31
N LYS A 25 15.96 -2.52 16.32
CA LYS A 25 16.81 -1.70 17.17
C LYS A 25 17.84 -0.93 16.34
N GLY A 26 17.81 0.40 16.46
CA GLY A 26 18.74 1.31 15.78
C GLY A 26 18.22 1.91 14.48
N MET A 27 17.08 1.46 13.95
CA MET A 27 16.44 2.15 12.82
C MET A 27 15.78 3.46 13.29
N GLN A 28 16.11 4.55 12.61
CA GLN A 28 15.37 5.80 12.74
C GLN A 28 14.05 5.69 11.98
N LEU A 29 13.03 5.16 12.64
CA LEU A 29 11.67 5.10 12.12
C LEU A 29 10.97 6.44 12.32
N HIS A 30 10.15 6.82 11.34
CA HIS A 30 9.30 7.99 11.44
C HIS A 30 7.85 7.54 11.67
N THR A 31 7.35 7.81 12.86
CA THR A 31 5.96 7.57 13.24
C THR A 31 5.16 8.84 12.96
N ALA A 32 4.10 8.74 12.17
CA ALA A 32 3.21 9.87 11.92
C ALA A 32 2.20 10.08 13.06
N ASP A 33 2.07 9.10 13.97
CA ASP A 33 1.09 9.08 15.05
C ASP A 33 1.52 9.87 16.30
N GLU A 34 2.82 10.15 16.52
CA GLU A 34 3.34 10.65 17.81
C GLU A 34 3.49 12.19 17.92
N GLY A 35 2.72 12.96 17.15
CA GLY A 35 2.66 14.43 17.24
C GLY A 35 2.74 15.13 15.88
N PRO A 36 3.00 16.45 15.82
CA PRO A 36 3.05 17.24 14.58
C PRO A 36 4.31 16.95 13.72
N GLY A 37 4.81 15.71 13.75
CA GLY A 37 5.86 15.25 12.86
C GLY A 37 5.36 15.32 11.42
N ARG A 38 5.93 16.22 10.62
CA ARG A 38 5.54 16.36 9.21
C ARG A 38 5.86 15.06 8.47
N PRO A 39 4.93 14.53 7.65
CA PRO A 39 5.22 13.40 6.76
C PRO A 39 6.52 13.62 5.98
N ARG A 40 7.36 12.59 5.91
CA ARG A 40 8.65 12.64 5.21
C ARG A 40 8.48 12.21 3.77
N ALA A 41 8.87 13.09 2.85
CA ALA A 41 8.92 12.79 1.43
C ALA A 41 10.33 12.32 1.01
N THR A 42 10.39 11.31 0.14
CA THR A 42 11.54 11.08 -0.73
C THR A 42 11.44 12.05 -1.91
N GLU A 43 12.47 12.87 -2.10
CA GLU A 43 12.61 13.68 -3.31
C GLU A 43 13.14 12.80 -4.43
N VAL A 44 12.41 12.76 -5.53
CA VAL A 44 12.73 11.90 -6.68
C VAL A 44 12.91 12.78 -7.90
N VAL A 45 14.12 12.83 -8.41
CA VAL A 45 14.41 13.49 -9.69
C VAL A 45 14.05 12.51 -10.80
N VAL A 46 13.12 12.89 -11.66
CA VAL A 46 12.72 12.10 -12.83
C VAL A 46 12.87 12.92 -14.11
N GLU A 47 13.38 12.26 -15.14
CA GLU A 47 13.35 12.76 -16.51
C GLU A 47 12.15 12.13 -17.21
N HIS A 48 11.15 12.93 -17.55
CA HIS A 48 9.95 12.45 -18.22
C HIS A 48 9.54 13.44 -19.31
N LYS A 49 9.38 12.94 -20.54
CA LYS A 49 9.03 13.74 -21.74
C LYS A 49 9.90 15.01 -21.87
N GLU A 50 11.22 14.84 -21.80
CA GLU A 50 12.22 15.92 -21.94
C GLU A 50 12.19 17.01 -20.85
N ARG A 51 11.51 16.76 -19.72
CA ARG A 51 11.51 17.66 -18.57
C ARG A 51 12.10 16.95 -17.37
N CYS A 52 13.06 17.61 -16.73
CA CYS A 52 13.53 17.23 -15.41
C CYS A 52 12.59 17.83 -14.37
N ALA A 53 11.97 16.99 -13.55
CA ALA A 53 11.07 17.41 -12.49
C ALA A 53 11.43 16.71 -11.18
N VAL A 54 11.31 17.44 -10.07
CA VAL A 54 11.40 16.87 -8.73
C VAL A 54 10.00 16.47 -8.30
N GLN A 55 9.81 15.19 -8.05
CA GLN A 55 8.58 14.62 -7.48
C GLN A 55 8.77 14.36 -5.99
N ARG A 56 7.70 14.52 -5.21
CA ARG A 56 7.69 14.19 -3.78
C ARG A 56 6.90 12.92 -3.57
N LEU A 57 7.60 11.84 -3.24
CA LEU A 57 7.01 10.54 -2.95
C LEU A 57 6.88 10.34 -1.44
N TYR A 58 5.66 10.12 -0.97
CA TYR A 58 5.34 9.76 0.41
C TYR A 58 5.03 8.28 0.46
N VAL A 59 5.95 7.48 1.00
CA VAL A 59 5.71 6.05 1.23
C VAL A 59 5.05 5.88 2.58
N VAL A 60 3.93 5.18 2.64
CA VAL A 60 3.15 4.96 3.86
C VAL A 60 2.87 3.48 4.06
N ALA A 61 3.08 3.01 5.28
CA ALA A 61 2.72 1.67 5.72
C ALA A 61 1.84 1.76 6.97
N TYR A 62 0.77 0.95 6.98
CA TYR A 62 -0.09 0.82 8.15
C TYR A 62 0.41 -0.33 9.03
N ALA A 63 0.83 -0.01 10.25
CA ALA A 63 1.33 -0.99 11.21
C ALA A 63 0.78 -0.70 12.59
N THR A 64 0.25 -1.72 13.27
CA THR A 64 -0.23 -1.62 14.66
C THR A 64 0.85 -1.98 15.68
N THR A 65 1.96 -2.54 15.21
CA THR A 65 3.13 -2.90 16.02
C THR A 65 4.38 -2.95 15.15
N LEU A 66 5.53 -2.62 15.73
CA LEU A 66 6.85 -2.64 15.10
C LEU A 66 7.66 -3.90 15.45
N ASP A 67 7.11 -4.77 16.31
CA ASP A 67 7.80 -5.96 16.84
C ASP A 67 7.83 -7.16 15.88
N LYS A 68 7.17 -7.05 14.72
CA LYS A 68 7.12 -8.11 13.71
C LYS A 68 8.41 -8.11 12.90
N GLU A 69 9.02 -9.29 12.75
CA GLU A 69 10.21 -9.49 11.93
C GLU A 69 10.02 -8.95 10.50
N GLY A 70 8.86 -9.24 9.89
CA GLY A 70 8.51 -8.77 8.57
C GLY A 70 8.56 -7.25 8.42
N PHE A 71 8.15 -6.50 9.45
CA PHE A 71 8.24 -5.03 9.45
C PHE A 71 9.68 -4.54 9.37
N CYS A 72 10.59 -5.15 10.13
CA CYS A 72 12.00 -4.76 10.09
C CYS A 72 12.61 -5.03 8.72
N VAL A 73 12.21 -6.12 8.05
CA VAL A 73 12.64 -6.42 6.67
C VAL A 73 12.12 -5.37 5.68
N THR A 74 10.84 -5.02 5.75
CA THR A 74 10.23 -3.97 4.92
C THR A 74 10.94 -2.64 5.13
N ALA A 75 11.09 -2.21 6.38
CA ALA A 75 11.71 -0.93 6.71
C ALA A 75 13.20 -0.88 6.29
N ALA A 76 13.96 -1.95 6.54
CA ALA A 76 15.37 -2.01 6.16
C ALA A 76 15.55 -1.96 4.64
N SER A 77 14.75 -2.72 3.89
CA SER A 77 14.79 -2.70 2.42
C SER A 77 14.37 -1.34 1.84
N ALA A 78 13.39 -0.66 2.45
CA ALA A 78 13.00 0.68 2.08
C ALA A 78 14.16 1.67 2.24
N ALA A 79 14.85 1.63 3.39
CA ALA A 79 15.99 2.50 3.67
C ALA A 79 17.15 2.25 2.70
N GLU A 80 17.49 0.97 2.45
CA GLU A 80 18.54 0.57 1.51
C GLU A 80 18.32 1.14 0.09
N HIS A 81 17.07 1.24 -0.34
CA HIS A 81 16.72 1.77 -1.66
C HIS A 81 16.43 3.28 -1.67
N GLY A 82 16.59 3.99 -0.53
CA GLY A 82 16.41 5.44 -0.45
C GLY A 82 14.97 5.91 -0.27
N TYR A 83 14.06 5.04 0.16
CA TYR A 83 12.69 5.44 0.53
C TYR A 83 12.65 5.97 1.96
N LYS A 84 11.83 7.01 2.18
CA LYS A 84 11.46 7.49 3.51
C LYS A 84 10.08 6.93 3.86
N LEU A 85 10.07 5.91 4.70
CA LEU A 85 8.87 5.22 5.12
C LEU A 85 8.16 5.98 6.25
N ASN A 86 6.87 6.25 6.08
CA ASN A 86 5.99 6.84 7.09
C ASN A 86 5.10 5.74 7.69
N ILE A 87 5.11 5.60 9.01
CA ILE A 87 4.29 4.60 9.70
C ILE A 87 3.08 5.26 10.34
N ILE A 88 1.90 4.72 10.03
CA ILE A 88 0.61 5.12 10.61
C ILE A 88 -0.03 3.94 11.35
N GLY A 89 -0.86 4.22 12.35
CA GLY A 89 -1.69 3.22 13.04
C GLY A 89 -1.10 2.60 14.31
N LEU A 90 0.05 3.06 14.77
CA LEU A 90 0.69 2.60 16.01
C LEU A 90 -0.09 2.98 17.27
N SER A 91 -0.82 4.10 17.21
CA SER A 91 -1.74 4.54 18.26
C SER A 91 -2.96 3.61 18.43
N ARG A 92 -3.19 2.70 17.48
CA ARG A 92 -4.31 1.74 17.47
C ARG A 92 -3.84 0.36 17.93
N ALA A 93 -3.24 0.32 19.12
CA ALA A 93 -2.63 -0.88 19.71
C ALA A 93 -3.65 -1.99 20.05
N ASP A 94 -4.93 -1.65 20.13
CA ASP A 94 -6.02 -2.63 20.18
C ASP A 94 -6.16 -3.42 18.87
N GLY A 95 -5.60 -2.92 17.77
CA GLY A 95 -5.55 -3.55 16.45
C GLY A 95 -6.86 -3.42 15.70
N PHE A 96 -7.08 -4.30 14.73
CA PHE A 96 -8.30 -4.41 13.91
C PHE A 96 -9.58 -4.81 14.70
N LYS A 97 -9.60 -4.70 16.03
CA LYS A 97 -10.62 -5.33 16.90
C LYS A 97 -12.03 -4.82 16.67
N ASP A 98 -12.19 -3.51 16.52
CA ASP A 98 -13.51 -2.89 16.48
C ASP A 98 -13.94 -2.46 15.07
N LYS A 99 -13.03 -1.87 14.27
CA LYS A 99 -13.36 -1.37 12.92
C LYS A 99 -12.57 -2.02 11.79
N TRP A 100 -11.77 -3.04 12.08
CA TRP A 100 -11.03 -3.83 11.09
C TRP A 100 -10.33 -2.92 10.06
N PHE A 101 -10.40 -3.27 8.78
CA PHE A 101 -9.74 -2.59 7.68
C PHE A 101 -10.18 -1.13 7.47
N LEU A 102 -11.32 -0.71 8.02
CA LEU A 102 -11.75 0.70 7.99
C LEU A 102 -10.82 1.59 8.77
N ASP A 103 -10.20 1.08 9.84
CA ASP A 103 -9.23 1.85 10.61
C ASP A 103 -8.03 2.23 9.75
N ARG A 104 -7.54 1.28 8.95
CA ARG A 104 -6.47 1.50 7.99
C ARG A 104 -6.86 2.53 6.93
N ILE A 105 -8.04 2.39 6.33
CA ILE A 105 -8.52 3.33 5.30
C ILE A 105 -8.64 4.74 5.89
N ALA A 106 -9.25 4.88 7.07
CA ALA A 106 -9.39 6.16 7.74
C ALA A 106 -8.03 6.79 8.09
N ALA A 107 -7.11 6.02 8.68
CA ALA A 107 -5.76 6.50 9.00
C ALA A 107 -5.00 6.93 7.74
N MET A 108 -5.17 6.20 6.64
CA MET A 108 -4.55 6.51 5.36
C MET A 108 -5.16 7.77 4.73
N ARG A 109 -6.49 7.94 4.82
CA ARG A 109 -7.20 9.16 4.37
C ARG A 109 -6.71 10.38 5.12
N ASP A 110 -6.63 10.29 6.45
CA ASP A 110 -6.15 11.37 7.31
C ASP A 110 -4.69 11.72 6.99
N PHE A 111 -3.83 10.71 6.77
CA PHE A 111 -2.45 10.93 6.33
C PHE A 111 -2.39 11.66 4.98
N VAL A 112 -3.11 11.15 3.98
CA VAL A 112 -3.10 11.67 2.59
C VAL A 112 -3.66 13.09 2.51
N ASN A 113 -4.71 13.42 3.27
CA ASN A 113 -5.31 14.75 3.28
C ASN A 113 -4.42 15.84 3.88
N ASN A 114 -3.38 15.45 4.63
CA ASN A 114 -2.38 16.36 5.17
C ASN A 114 -1.15 16.53 4.25
N LEU A 115 -1.14 15.90 3.07
CA LEU A 115 -0.06 16.02 2.11
C LEU A 115 -0.26 17.20 1.13
N PRO A 116 0.82 17.70 0.51
CA PRO A 116 0.73 18.64 -0.61
C PRO A 116 -0.09 18.07 -1.78
N SER A 117 -0.84 18.91 -2.49
CA SER A 117 -1.73 18.50 -3.58
C SER A 117 -1.01 17.87 -4.79
N ASP A 118 0.27 18.17 -4.98
CA ASP A 118 1.16 17.62 -6.02
C ASP A 118 1.90 16.36 -5.56
N ALA A 119 1.64 15.86 -4.35
CA ALA A 119 2.33 14.69 -3.82
C ALA A 119 1.97 13.39 -4.57
N LEU A 120 2.94 12.50 -4.64
CA LEU A 120 2.73 11.09 -4.96
C LEU A 120 2.69 10.28 -3.67
N VAL A 121 1.77 9.34 -3.59
CA VAL A 121 1.58 8.46 -2.44
C VAL A 121 1.85 7.03 -2.89
N LEU A 122 2.71 6.33 -2.15
CA LEU A 122 2.91 4.89 -2.29
C LEU A 122 2.48 4.23 -0.99
N HIS A 123 1.43 3.44 -1.04
CA HIS A 123 1.06 2.55 0.05
C HIS A 123 1.74 1.18 -0.12
N VAL A 124 2.21 0.62 0.99
CA VAL A 124 2.67 -0.77 1.08
C VAL A 124 2.16 -1.43 2.36
N ASP A 125 1.91 -2.73 2.30
CA ASP A 125 1.74 -3.55 3.48
C ASP A 125 3.02 -3.53 4.32
N ALA A 126 2.83 -3.46 5.64
CA ALA A 126 3.93 -3.20 6.56
C ALA A 126 4.78 -4.44 6.87
N TYR A 127 4.28 -5.66 6.62
CA TYR A 127 4.84 -6.87 7.21
C TYR A 127 5.36 -7.89 6.20
N ASP A 128 4.99 -7.78 4.93
CA ASP A 128 5.29 -8.77 3.90
C ASP A 128 5.66 -8.14 2.55
N VAL A 129 6.11 -6.88 2.57
CA VAL A 129 6.64 -6.16 1.39
C VAL A 129 8.15 -6.00 1.47
N LEU A 130 8.82 -6.12 0.32
CA LEU A 130 10.25 -5.86 0.16
C LEU A 130 10.47 -4.84 -0.96
N PHE A 131 11.27 -3.81 -0.71
CA PHE A 131 11.73 -2.89 -1.74
C PHE A 131 12.96 -3.47 -2.44
N ASN A 132 12.94 -3.53 -3.77
CA ASN A 132 13.98 -4.12 -4.61
C ASN A 132 14.49 -3.20 -5.73
N ALA A 133 14.02 -1.95 -5.75
CA ALA A 133 14.39 -0.94 -6.74
C ALA A 133 14.29 0.48 -6.15
N PRO A 134 15.13 1.42 -6.60
CA PRO A 134 15.10 2.80 -6.11
C PRO A 134 13.85 3.58 -6.56
N PRO A 135 13.44 4.64 -5.82
CA PRO A 135 12.20 5.40 -6.05
C PRO A 135 12.01 5.94 -7.47
N HIS A 136 13.08 6.35 -8.15
CA HIS A 136 12.98 6.97 -9.47
C HIS A 136 12.41 6.01 -10.52
N GLN A 137 12.71 4.70 -10.44
CA GLN A 137 12.18 3.73 -11.39
C GLN A 137 10.66 3.60 -11.23
N LEU A 138 10.19 3.54 -9.98
CA LEU A 138 8.77 3.42 -9.68
C LEU A 138 7.99 4.68 -10.09
N VAL A 139 8.52 5.87 -9.76
CA VAL A 139 7.90 7.15 -10.13
C VAL A 139 7.83 7.31 -11.65
N SER A 140 8.91 7.00 -12.37
CA SER A 140 8.90 7.07 -13.84
C SER A 140 7.82 6.17 -14.43
N HIS A 141 7.69 4.92 -13.97
CA HIS A 141 6.63 4.02 -14.44
C HIS A 141 5.23 4.56 -14.21
N LEU A 142 4.93 5.13 -13.02
CA LEU A 142 3.62 5.74 -12.76
C LEU A 142 3.35 6.88 -13.77
N LEU A 143 4.32 7.76 -13.99
CA LEU A 143 4.18 8.89 -14.90
C LEU A 143 3.96 8.46 -16.35
N ASP A 144 4.62 7.39 -16.78
CA ASP A 144 4.47 6.82 -18.13
C ASP A 144 3.07 6.25 -18.39
N THR A 145 2.38 5.77 -17.35
CA THR A 145 1.02 5.19 -17.51
C THR A 145 -0.08 6.23 -17.72
N GLU A 146 0.17 7.49 -17.34
CA GLU A 146 -0.83 8.56 -17.26
C GLU A 146 -2.05 8.26 -16.34
N MET A 147 -2.01 7.16 -15.57
CA MET A 147 -3.07 6.77 -14.64
C MET A 147 -3.05 7.65 -13.38
N GLY A 148 -4.23 7.83 -12.77
CA GLY A 148 -4.38 8.52 -11.49
C GLY A 148 -3.85 7.70 -10.31
N ILE A 149 -4.15 6.39 -10.33
CA ILE A 149 -3.77 5.39 -9.33
C ILE A 149 -3.44 4.08 -10.04
N ILE A 150 -2.43 3.37 -9.56
CA ILE A 150 -2.07 2.01 -9.97
C ILE A 150 -2.06 1.12 -8.75
N PHE A 151 -2.71 -0.03 -8.83
CA PHE A 151 -2.65 -1.08 -7.82
C PHE A 151 -1.72 -2.20 -8.26
N SER A 152 -1.18 -2.94 -7.28
CA SER A 152 -0.64 -4.27 -7.56
C SER A 152 -1.76 -5.20 -8.01
N ALA A 153 -1.37 -6.27 -8.69
CA ALA A 153 -2.30 -7.25 -9.24
C ALA A 153 -1.95 -8.66 -8.77
N GLU A 154 -2.96 -9.52 -8.69
CA GLU A 154 -2.81 -10.91 -8.28
C GLU A 154 -3.66 -11.87 -9.12
N LYS A 155 -3.44 -13.17 -8.89
CA LYS A 155 -4.18 -14.25 -9.57
C LYS A 155 -5.49 -14.61 -8.87
N GLY A 156 -5.56 -14.39 -7.55
CA GLY A 156 -6.72 -14.69 -6.74
C GLY A 156 -7.68 -13.52 -6.72
N CYS A 157 -8.97 -13.79 -6.65
CA CYS A 157 -9.95 -12.74 -6.41
C CYS A 157 -10.29 -12.70 -4.90
N CYS A 158 -10.47 -11.50 -4.35
CA CYS A 158 -10.84 -11.24 -2.96
C CYS A 158 -12.34 -11.31 -2.63
N ALA A 159 -13.21 -11.49 -3.62
CA ALA A 159 -14.66 -11.52 -3.42
C ALA A 159 -15.13 -12.81 -2.72
N PRO A 160 -16.09 -12.72 -1.79
CA PRO A 160 -16.78 -13.89 -1.26
C PRO A 160 -17.35 -14.77 -2.38
N LYS A 161 -17.35 -16.09 -2.18
CA LYS A 161 -17.86 -17.07 -3.16
C LYS A 161 -19.27 -16.75 -3.69
N LYS A 162 -20.11 -16.13 -2.86
CA LYS A 162 -21.47 -15.69 -3.25
C LYS A 162 -21.46 -14.56 -4.28
N ASP A 163 -20.50 -13.65 -4.21
CA ASP A 163 -20.44 -12.47 -5.07
C ASP A 163 -19.82 -12.87 -6.42
N LEU A 164 -18.87 -13.81 -6.43
CA LEU A 164 -18.40 -14.51 -7.64
C LEU A 164 -19.53 -15.14 -8.48
N MET A 165 -20.62 -15.55 -7.83
CA MET A 165 -21.75 -16.20 -8.50
C MET A 165 -22.69 -15.19 -9.19
N THR A 166 -22.62 -13.90 -8.82
CA THR A 166 -23.52 -12.86 -9.35
C THR A 166 -22.99 -12.18 -10.62
N GLY A 167 -21.71 -12.38 -10.95
CA GLY A 167 -21.08 -11.84 -12.16
C GLY A 167 -21.07 -10.31 -12.28
N ARG A 168 -21.18 -9.60 -11.15
CA ARG A 168 -21.28 -8.13 -11.10
C ARG A 168 -20.23 -7.51 -10.18
N ASN A 169 -18.99 -8.01 -10.24
CA ASN A 169 -17.87 -7.43 -9.51
C ASN A 169 -16.57 -7.57 -10.31
N VAL A 170 -15.50 -6.95 -9.82
CA VAL A 170 -14.14 -7.04 -10.38
C VAL A 170 -13.56 -8.47 -10.38
N CYS A 171 -14.32 -9.43 -9.86
CA CYS A 171 -13.99 -10.83 -9.88
C CYS A 171 -14.82 -11.67 -10.85
N ASP A 172 -15.60 -11.01 -11.71
CA ASP A 172 -16.26 -11.66 -12.83
C ASP A 172 -15.23 -12.40 -13.69
N ARG A 173 -15.57 -13.58 -14.20
CA ARG A 173 -14.66 -14.38 -15.03
C ARG A 173 -14.32 -13.71 -16.38
N ASN A 174 -15.13 -12.76 -16.80
CA ASN A 174 -14.92 -11.93 -17.97
C ASN A 174 -14.18 -10.62 -17.63
N TRP A 175 -13.68 -10.48 -16.39
CA TRP A 175 -12.80 -9.41 -15.97
C TRP A 175 -11.32 -9.86 -15.98
N PRO A 176 -10.40 -9.07 -16.55
CA PRO A 176 -10.68 -7.98 -17.47
C PRO A 176 -11.31 -8.53 -18.76
N PRO A 177 -11.91 -7.67 -19.61
CA PRO A 177 -12.52 -8.10 -20.86
C PRO A 177 -11.58 -8.99 -21.67
N PRO A 178 -12.06 -10.03 -22.39
CA PRO A 178 -11.21 -10.95 -23.16
C PRO A 178 -10.26 -10.27 -24.16
N SER A 179 -10.57 -9.03 -24.57
CA SER A 179 -9.72 -8.18 -25.41
C SER A 179 -8.47 -7.63 -24.71
N LYS A 180 -8.35 -7.79 -23.38
CA LYS A 180 -7.24 -7.32 -22.54
C LYS A 180 -6.71 -8.47 -21.66
N PRO A 181 -6.18 -9.55 -22.26
CA PRO A 181 -5.70 -10.69 -21.48
C PRO A 181 -4.54 -10.28 -20.56
N THR A 182 -4.56 -10.79 -19.33
CA THR A 182 -3.50 -10.59 -18.34
C THR A 182 -3.33 -11.84 -17.48
N ALA A 183 -2.11 -12.08 -17.00
CA ALA A 183 -1.82 -13.17 -16.08
C ALA A 183 -2.29 -12.90 -14.65
N MET A 184 -2.59 -11.64 -14.31
CA MET A 184 -2.98 -11.18 -12.97
C MET A 184 -4.16 -10.20 -13.13
N PRO A 185 -5.40 -10.72 -13.19
CA PRO A 185 -6.57 -9.92 -13.55
C PRO A 185 -7.18 -9.15 -12.37
N PHE A 186 -6.82 -9.51 -11.14
CA PHE A 186 -7.46 -8.99 -9.95
C PHE A 186 -6.56 -7.98 -9.24
N LEU A 187 -7.18 -6.97 -8.65
CA LEU A 187 -6.53 -5.97 -7.82
C LEU A 187 -6.03 -6.61 -6.52
N ASN A 188 -4.85 -6.21 -6.05
CA ASN A 188 -4.36 -6.47 -4.71
C ASN A 188 -4.16 -5.12 -3.99
N ALA A 189 -4.68 -4.99 -2.77
CA ALA A 189 -4.66 -3.72 -2.04
C ALA A 189 -3.41 -3.52 -1.18
N GLY A 190 -2.55 -4.54 -1.11
CA GLY A 190 -1.33 -4.49 -0.30
C GLY A 190 -0.28 -3.53 -0.85
N VAL A 191 -0.35 -3.16 -2.13
CA VAL A 191 0.51 -2.12 -2.72
C VAL A 191 -0.28 -1.32 -3.74
N TRP A 192 -0.23 0.00 -3.63
CA TRP A 192 -0.74 0.90 -4.67
C TRP A 192 -0.01 2.22 -4.64
N MET A 193 -0.02 2.92 -5.77
CA MET A 193 0.62 4.21 -5.92
C MET A 193 -0.29 5.16 -6.70
N GLY A 194 -0.37 6.41 -6.30
CA GLY A 194 -1.20 7.38 -7.01
C GLY A 194 -0.89 8.83 -6.66
N ARG A 195 -1.60 9.72 -7.35
CA ARG A 195 -1.58 11.16 -7.08
C ARG A 195 -2.43 11.47 -5.86
N GLN A 196 -1.97 12.39 -5.01
CA GLN A 196 -2.62 12.72 -3.75
C GLN A 196 -4.14 12.95 -3.90
N ALA A 197 -4.57 13.75 -4.86
CA ALA A 197 -6.00 14.08 -5.05
C ALA A 197 -6.85 12.85 -5.41
N GLU A 198 -6.33 11.98 -6.29
CA GLU A 198 -7.02 10.76 -6.71
C GLU A 198 -7.10 9.76 -5.55
N VAL A 199 -5.99 9.58 -4.82
CA VAL A 199 -5.92 8.69 -3.65
C VAL A 199 -6.86 9.19 -2.54
N SER A 200 -6.87 10.49 -2.28
CA SER A 200 -7.77 11.10 -1.29
C SER A 200 -9.23 10.80 -1.62
N ARG A 201 -9.64 11.06 -2.88
CA ARG A 201 -10.99 10.76 -3.36
C ARG A 201 -11.33 9.28 -3.26
N MET A 202 -10.43 8.39 -3.67
CA MET A 202 -10.62 6.94 -3.58
C MET A 202 -10.86 6.50 -2.12
N LEU A 203 -10.06 6.99 -1.17
CA LEU A 203 -10.21 6.65 0.24
C LEU A 203 -11.51 7.23 0.84
N GLU A 204 -11.92 8.43 0.43
CA GLU A 204 -13.20 9.03 0.83
C GLU A 204 -14.38 8.15 0.35
N MET A 205 -14.39 7.77 -0.94
CA MET A 205 -15.42 6.90 -1.51
C MET A 205 -15.46 5.53 -0.81
N ALA A 206 -14.32 4.94 -0.47
CA ALA A 206 -14.25 3.68 0.27
C ALA A 206 -14.89 3.79 1.68
N LEU A 207 -14.71 4.93 2.35
CA LEU A 207 -15.31 5.18 3.67
C LEU A 207 -16.81 5.43 3.57
N GLU A 208 -17.26 6.17 2.56
CA GLU A 208 -18.69 6.41 2.30
C GLU A 208 -19.43 5.09 2.05
N GLU A 209 -18.94 4.24 1.14
CA GLU A 209 -19.51 2.91 0.86
C GLU A 209 -19.59 2.04 2.13
N ALA A 210 -18.58 2.14 2.99
CA ALA A 210 -18.57 1.44 4.26
C ALA A 210 -19.62 1.91 5.24
N MET A 211 -19.78 3.22 5.37
CA MET A 211 -20.79 3.82 6.23
C MET A 211 -22.21 3.49 5.74
N GLU A 212 -22.46 3.57 4.44
CA GLU A 212 -23.76 3.23 3.85
C GLU A 212 -24.11 1.75 4.06
N THR A 213 -23.13 0.86 3.89
CA THR A 213 -23.34 -0.58 4.11
C THR A 213 -23.55 -0.92 5.59
N GLU A 214 -22.86 -0.23 6.50
CA GLU A 214 -23.09 -0.38 7.95
C GLU A 214 -24.49 0.08 8.34
N GLU A 215 -24.92 1.25 7.86
CA GLU A 215 -26.28 1.77 8.09
C GLU A 215 -27.35 0.80 7.54
N TYR A 216 -27.14 0.29 6.32
CA TYR A 216 -28.02 -0.71 5.72
C TYR A 216 -28.12 -1.97 6.59
N ALA A 217 -26.98 -2.47 7.09
CA ALA A 217 -26.93 -3.67 7.92
C ALA A 217 -27.67 -3.49 9.25
N VAL A 218 -27.48 -2.35 9.90
CA VAL A 218 -28.21 -1.97 11.12
C VAL A 218 -29.71 -1.94 10.84
N ARG A 219 -30.13 -1.32 9.74
CA ARG A 219 -31.54 -1.21 9.34
C ARG A 219 -32.23 -2.57 9.15
N ILE A 220 -31.53 -3.58 8.64
CA ILE A 220 -32.08 -4.93 8.43
C ILE A 220 -31.81 -5.89 9.61
N GLY A 221 -31.22 -5.41 10.71
CA GLY A 221 -30.86 -6.24 11.86
C GLY A 221 -29.73 -7.24 11.59
N SER A 222 -28.92 -7.02 10.55
CA SER A 222 -27.77 -7.86 10.22
C SER A 222 -26.56 -7.45 11.06
N ARG A 223 -26.02 -8.40 11.84
CA ARG A 223 -24.83 -8.18 12.69
C ARG A 223 -23.49 -8.34 11.94
N THR A 224 -23.49 -8.57 10.63
CA THR A 224 -22.37 -9.30 9.97
C THR A 224 -21.88 -8.78 8.62
N THR A 225 -22.22 -7.57 8.18
CA THR A 225 -21.82 -7.16 6.82
C THR A 225 -20.33 -6.87 6.69
N TYR A 226 -19.78 -5.98 7.51
CA TYR A 226 -18.39 -5.51 7.32
C TYR A 226 -17.32 -6.38 7.99
N ARG A 227 -17.68 -7.18 8.99
CA ARG A 227 -16.75 -8.03 9.73
C ARG A 227 -16.05 -9.10 8.87
N LYS A 228 -16.38 -9.20 7.58
CA LYS A 228 -15.85 -10.18 6.62
C LYS A 228 -15.21 -9.56 5.38
N MET A 229 -15.24 -8.24 5.21
CA MET A 229 -14.73 -7.57 4.01
C MET A 229 -13.37 -6.95 4.33
N GLY A 230 -12.35 -7.29 3.53
CA GLY A 230 -11.03 -6.69 3.60
C GLY A 230 -11.05 -5.29 3.01
N ASP A 231 -10.02 -4.47 3.28
CA ASP A 231 -9.75 -3.24 2.54
C ASP A 231 -9.72 -3.49 1.02
N GLN A 232 -9.17 -4.62 0.61
CA GLN A 232 -9.18 -5.03 -0.78
C GLN A 232 -10.58 -5.20 -1.35
N THR A 233 -11.55 -5.69 -0.58
CA THR A 233 -12.94 -5.79 -1.05
C THR A 233 -13.52 -4.41 -1.33
N LEU A 234 -13.23 -3.43 -0.47
CA LEU A 234 -13.72 -2.05 -0.58
C LEU A 234 -13.13 -1.34 -1.77
N LEU A 235 -11.81 -1.44 -1.92
CA LEU A 235 -11.10 -0.83 -3.04
C LEU A 235 -11.40 -1.51 -4.37
N CYS A 236 -11.93 -2.73 -4.33
CA CYS A 236 -12.42 -3.46 -5.50
C CYS A 236 -13.83 -3.05 -5.94
N GLU A 237 -14.60 -2.31 -5.14
CA GLU A 237 -15.97 -1.89 -5.46
C GLU A 237 -16.04 -0.47 -6.06
N LEU A 238 -14.94 0.30 -5.99
CA LEU A 238 -14.82 1.67 -6.51
C LEU A 238 -14.47 1.72 -8.01
#